data_AF-A0A4W5P385-F1
#
_entry.id   AF-A0A4W5P385-F1
#
_cell.length_a   1.000
_cell.length_b   1.000
_cell.length_c   1.000
_cell.angle_alpha   90.00
_cell.angle_beta   90.00
_cell.angle_gamma   90.00
#
_symmetry.space_group_name_H-M   'P 1'
#
loop_
_entity.id
_entity.type
_entity.pdbx_description
1 polymer ?
#
loop_
_entity_poly.entity_id
_entity_poly.type
_entity_poly.pdbx_seq_one_letter_code
_entity_poly.pdbx_strand_id
1 'polypeptide(L)'
;MCRGSSNIACLLSILCIGTLLTLKEKQLEEKLCRSVKKIVLSNLLTIPEDIPSIVRSLDISINTISKIKEFDFKDLSVLEFLNMSSNVISHVEDGAFLHLVALQRLDLGYNELTIISDHMFRCLAKISILPILLDSYNSSFTKNKIPQFESCVFKDLKSLKVLNIGTSQILALSDAFKNGLQKLEILDLRDNKLSSVRKEDFKSLQSLKELLLFNNQISSLEDGAFEVMVNLRSLTLSANRISQTETRGRVFRGLKRLTSLSIFSNHIKYETDDKLNPPPFSHLTSLKILQWGKKISGSHRPVTSSLRGSSVLHSLPVLMAPV
;
A
#
# COMPACT_ATOMS: atom_id res chain seq x y z
N MET A 1 36.96 -16.66 -7.25
CA MET A 1 37.02 -15.44 -6.42
C MET A 1 36.31 -14.29 -7.16
N CYS A 2 34.99 -14.09 -6.98
CA CYS A 2 34.33 -12.79 -7.17
C CYS A 2 33.73 -12.45 -5.79
N ARG A 3 34.56 -12.09 -4.79
CA ARG A 3 34.08 -11.43 -3.57
C ARG A 3 34.30 -9.94 -3.80
N GLY A 4 33.24 -9.22 -4.16
CA GLY A 4 33.25 -7.75 -4.22
C GLY A 4 33.19 -7.10 -5.62
N SER A 5 32.95 -7.83 -6.71
CA SER A 5 32.78 -7.23 -8.04
C SER A 5 31.30 -7.05 -8.40
N SER A 6 30.86 -5.79 -8.40
CA SER A 6 29.52 -5.28 -8.79
C SER A 6 29.29 -5.24 -10.31
N ASN A 7 29.89 -6.16 -11.06
CA ASN A 7 29.86 -6.20 -12.52
C ASN A 7 28.90 -7.32 -12.94
N ILE A 8 27.84 -7.02 -13.69
CA ILE A 8 26.89 -8.01 -14.23
C ILE A 8 27.61 -9.05 -15.08
N ALA A 9 28.78 -8.74 -15.65
CA ALA A 9 29.65 -9.73 -16.26
C ALA A 9 30.16 -10.84 -15.27
N CYS A 10 30.44 -10.51 -14.00
CA CYS A 10 30.73 -11.53 -12.95
C CYS A 10 29.45 -12.27 -12.50
N LEU A 11 28.27 -11.66 -12.61
CA LEU A 11 27.01 -12.30 -12.17
C LEU A 11 26.41 -13.24 -13.23
N LEU A 12 26.52 -12.90 -14.52
CA LEU A 12 26.15 -13.80 -15.62
C LEU A 12 27.06 -15.04 -15.68
N SER A 13 28.34 -14.90 -15.32
CA SER A 13 29.26 -16.04 -15.19
C SER A 13 28.98 -16.95 -13.98
N ILE A 14 28.08 -16.57 -13.06
CA ILE A 14 27.63 -17.44 -11.96
C ILE A 14 26.36 -18.23 -12.33
N LEU A 15 25.65 -17.83 -13.41
CA LEU A 15 24.56 -18.64 -14.00
C LEU A 15 25.07 -19.80 -14.86
N CYS A 16 26.36 -19.81 -15.22
CA CYS A 16 27.00 -20.92 -15.92
C CYS A 16 28.15 -21.47 -15.07
N ILE A 17 28.01 -22.70 -14.60
CA ILE A 17 29.05 -23.44 -13.88
C ILE A 17 30.35 -23.44 -14.71
N GLY A 18 31.38 -22.81 -14.15
CA GLY A 18 32.81 -23.02 -14.36
C GLY A 18 33.31 -23.48 -15.74
N THR A 19 33.67 -22.53 -16.60
CA THR A 19 34.75 -22.67 -17.59
C THR A 19 35.27 -21.30 -17.99
N LEU A 20 36.59 -21.17 -18.25
CA LEU A 20 37.18 -19.99 -18.88
C LEU A 20 36.52 -19.77 -20.25
N LEU A 21 35.76 -18.69 -20.41
CA LEU A 21 35.03 -18.39 -21.64
C LEU A 21 35.97 -17.85 -22.73
N THR A 22 35.79 -18.39 -23.93
CA THR A 22 36.46 -18.00 -25.18
C THR A 22 35.86 -16.72 -25.78
N LEU A 23 36.59 -16.06 -26.69
CA LEU A 23 36.19 -14.78 -27.31
C LEU A 23 34.83 -14.82 -28.04
N LYS A 24 34.36 -16.00 -28.46
CA LYS A 24 33.04 -16.21 -29.07
C LYS A 24 31.89 -16.15 -28.05
N GLU A 25 32.12 -16.57 -26.82
CA GLU A 25 31.10 -16.56 -25.76
C GLU A 25 30.86 -15.16 -25.21
N LYS A 26 31.89 -14.30 -25.15
CA LYS A 26 31.73 -12.86 -24.85
C LYS A 26 30.84 -12.12 -25.85
N GLN A 27 30.96 -12.42 -27.16
CA GLN A 27 30.09 -11.83 -28.17
C GLN A 27 28.63 -12.34 -28.09
N LEU A 28 28.44 -13.57 -27.60
CA LEU A 28 27.12 -14.14 -27.36
C LEU A 28 26.47 -13.53 -26.11
N GLU A 29 27.23 -13.31 -25.03
CA GLU A 29 26.81 -12.57 -23.84
C GLU A 29 26.41 -11.12 -24.19
N GLU A 30 27.20 -10.41 -25.00
CA GLU A 30 26.83 -9.06 -25.48
C GLU A 30 25.54 -9.05 -26.31
N LYS A 31 25.34 -10.04 -27.19
CA LYS A 31 24.11 -10.16 -27.98
C LYS A 31 22.89 -10.53 -27.12
N LEU A 32 23.08 -11.37 -26.10
CA LEU A 32 22.02 -11.75 -25.17
C LEU A 32 21.63 -10.57 -24.28
N CYS A 33 22.60 -9.83 -23.72
CA CYS A 33 22.37 -8.59 -22.97
C CYS A 33 21.61 -7.52 -23.77
N ARG A 34 21.78 -7.46 -25.10
CA ARG A 34 21.06 -6.54 -26.01
C ARG A 34 19.63 -6.98 -26.36
N SER A 35 19.19 -8.17 -25.95
CA SER A 35 17.86 -8.70 -26.26
C SER A 35 16.99 -8.90 -25.01
N VAL A 36 17.60 -8.93 -23.83
CA VAL A 36 16.93 -9.26 -22.57
C VAL A 36 16.18 -8.04 -22.03
N LYS A 37 14.85 -8.08 -22.13
CA LYS A 37 13.95 -7.06 -21.57
C LYS A 37 13.68 -7.26 -20.06
N LYS A 38 14.00 -8.43 -19.52
CA LYS A 38 13.78 -8.79 -18.11
C LYS A 38 15.04 -9.37 -17.49
N ILE A 39 15.54 -8.75 -16.43
CA ILE A 39 16.71 -9.20 -15.68
C ILE A 39 16.29 -9.52 -14.24
N VAL A 40 16.87 -10.58 -13.69
CA VAL A 40 16.77 -10.94 -12.27
C VAL A 40 18.18 -11.10 -11.73
N LEU A 41 18.53 -10.42 -10.64
CA LEU A 41 19.85 -10.46 -10.03
C LEU A 41 19.75 -10.86 -8.55
N SER A 42 20.71 -11.66 -8.10
CA SER A 42 20.78 -12.17 -6.73
C SER A 42 22.18 -11.98 -6.13
N ASN A 43 22.28 -12.12 -4.81
CA ASN A 43 23.50 -11.90 -4.01
C ASN A 43 24.09 -10.47 -4.12
N LEU A 44 23.23 -9.46 -4.29
CA LEU A 44 23.62 -8.06 -4.39
C LEU A 44 23.78 -7.40 -3.02
N LEU A 45 24.86 -6.64 -2.86
CA LEU A 45 25.07 -5.70 -1.75
C LEU A 45 24.70 -4.26 -2.14
N THR A 46 24.81 -3.93 -3.43
CA THR A 46 24.54 -2.61 -4.02
C THR A 46 23.95 -2.79 -5.42
N ILE A 47 23.40 -1.72 -5.99
CA ILE A 47 22.97 -1.71 -7.39
C ILE A 47 24.20 -1.80 -8.32
N PRO A 48 24.23 -2.73 -9.30
CA PRO A 48 25.30 -2.77 -10.30
C PRO A 48 25.25 -1.58 -11.27
N GLU A 49 26.42 -1.05 -11.65
CA GLU A 49 26.51 0.12 -12.55
C GLU A 49 26.27 -0.22 -14.02
N ASP A 50 26.37 -1.50 -14.40
CA ASP A 50 26.40 -1.97 -15.78
C ASP A 50 25.08 -2.62 -16.25
N ILE A 51 23.96 -2.28 -15.61
CA ILE A 51 22.63 -2.75 -16.03
C ILE A 51 22.32 -2.24 -17.44
N PRO A 52 21.98 -3.12 -18.40
CA PRO A 52 21.69 -2.69 -19.77
C PRO A 52 20.52 -1.70 -19.81
N SER A 53 20.72 -0.56 -20.46
CA SER A 53 19.75 0.53 -20.56
C SER A 53 18.44 0.17 -21.27
N ILE A 54 18.40 -0.97 -21.97
CA ILE A 54 17.23 -1.46 -22.70
C ILE A 54 16.24 -2.27 -21.84
N VAL A 55 16.60 -2.56 -20.58
CA VAL A 55 15.82 -3.42 -19.68
C VAL A 55 14.49 -2.74 -19.35
N ARG A 56 13.40 -3.51 -19.44
CA ARG A 56 12.04 -3.06 -19.09
C ARG A 56 11.55 -3.62 -17.76
N SER A 57 12.15 -4.71 -17.28
CA SER A 57 11.79 -5.35 -16.02
C SER A 57 13.07 -5.73 -15.28
N LEU A 58 13.30 -5.15 -14.12
CA LEU A 58 14.44 -5.44 -13.27
C LEU A 58 13.95 -5.98 -11.94
N ASP A 59 14.36 -7.19 -11.60
CA ASP A 59 14.12 -7.80 -10.30
C ASP A 59 15.44 -7.95 -9.55
N ILE A 60 15.57 -7.17 -8.47
CA ILE A 60 16.67 -7.23 -7.52
C ILE A 60 16.15 -7.49 -6.12
N SER A 61 15.00 -8.16 -6.01
CA SER A 61 14.44 -8.59 -4.73
C SER A 61 15.27 -9.70 -4.10
N ILE A 62 15.09 -9.90 -2.78
CA ILE A 62 15.76 -10.98 -2.03
C ILE A 62 17.29 -10.83 -2.13
N ASN A 63 17.75 -9.62 -1.83
CA ASN A 63 19.16 -9.25 -1.77
C ASN A 63 19.45 -8.58 -0.42
N THR A 64 20.66 -8.07 -0.22
CA THR A 64 21.06 -7.37 1.00
C THR A 64 21.45 -5.91 0.71
N ILE A 65 20.76 -5.29 -0.25
CA ILE A 65 20.95 -3.88 -0.60
C ILE A 65 20.45 -3.03 0.57
N SER A 66 21.28 -2.10 1.03
CA SER A 66 20.98 -1.26 2.21
C SER A 66 20.67 0.19 1.88
N LYS A 67 21.13 0.69 0.73
CA LYS A 67 20.99 2.07 0.29
C LYS A 67 20.78 2.13 -1.22
N ILE A 68 19.97 3.09 -1.67
CA ILE A 68 19.80 3.45 -3.07
C ILE A 68 20.29 4.88 -3.26
N LYS A 69 21.17 5.09 -4.24
CA LYS A 69 21.76 6.39 -4.56
C LYS A 69 21.04 7.08 -5.71
N GLU A 70 21.23 8.40 -5.82
CA GLU A 70 20.62 9.24 -6.86
C GLU A 70 20.81 8.69 -8.29
N PHE A 71 22.00 8.15 -8.57
CA PHE A 71 22.40 7.75 -9.93
C PHE A 71 22.38 6.24 -10.19
N ASP A 72 21.92 5.42 -9.24
CA ASP A 72 21.91 3.96 -9.38
C ASP A 72 21.07 3.47 -10.58
N PHE A 73 20.08 4.26 -11.02
CA PHE A 73 19.18 3.92 -12.12
C PHE A 73 19.21 4.92 -13.29
N LYS A 74 20.27 5.74 -13.39
CA LYS A 74 20.33 6.89 -14.33
C LYS A 74 20.10 6.51 -15.81
N ASP A 75 20.53 5.32 -16.23
CA ASP A 75 20.48 4.88 -17.63
C ASP A 75 19.23 4.07 -17.98
N LEU A 76 18.36 3.80 -17.00
CA LEU A 76 17.22 2.87 -17.13
C LEU A 76 15.90 3.57 -17.51
N SER A 77 15.96 4.50 -18.46
CA SER A 77 14.81 5.37 -18.82
C SER A 77 13.59 4.64 -19.39
N VAL A 78 13.77 3.43 -19.93
CA VAL A 78 12.71 2.58 -20.48
C VAL A 78 12.20 1.50 -19.51
N LEU A 79 12.70 1.49 -18.26
CA LEU A 79 12.30 0.53 -17.25
C LEU A 79 10.82 0.73 -16.89
N GLU A 80 10.03 -0.33 -16.98
CA GLU A 80 8.59 -0.33 -16.71
C GLU A 80 8.27 -0.98 -15.33
N PHE A 81 9.08 -1.95 -14.92
CA PHE A 81 8.94 -2.69 -13.67
C PHE A 81 10.27 -2.76 -12.92
N LEU A 82 10.26 -2.33 -11.66
CA LEU A 82 11.38 -2.45 -10.75
C LEU A 82 10.92 -3.12 -9.46
N ASN A 83 11.49 -4.28 -9.14
CA ASN A 83 11.25 -4.99 -7.89
C ASN A 83 12.51 -4.94 -7.03
N MET A 84 12.42 -4.27 -5.88
CA MET A 84 13.48 -4.18 -4.88
C MET A 84 13.00 -4.71 -3.53
N SER A 85 11.95 -5.53 -3.53
CA SER A 85 11.37 -6.03 -2.30
C SER A 85 12.32 -6.95 -1.54
N SER A 86 12.11 -7.15 -0.24
CA SER A 86 12.89 -8.12 0.56
C SER A 86 14.39 -7.84 0.51
N ASN A 87 14.75 -6.58 0.71
CA ASN A 87 16.12 -6.12 0.93
C ASN A 87 16.23 -5.52 2.34
N VAL A 88 17.35 -4.87 2.66
CA VAL A 88 17.55 -4.12 3.92
C VAL A 88 17.64 -2.62 3.64
N ILE A 89 16.91 -2.14 2.62
CA ILE A 89 16.98 -0.74 2.19
C ILE A 89 16.42 0.14 3.31
N SER A 90 17.30 0.91 3.94
CA SER A 90 16.94 1.84 5.02
C SER A 90 16.90 3.29 4.54
N HIS A 91 17.59 3.59 3.44
CA HIS A 91 17.70 4.93 2.88
C HIS A 91 17.66 4.90 1.35
N VAL A 92 16.93 5.84 0.77
CA VAL A 92 16.86 6.13 -0.67
C VAL A 92 17.15 7.61 -0.82
N GLU A 93 18.23 7.95 -1.53
CA GLU A 93 18.60 9.34 -1.81
C GLU A 93 17.55 10.04 -2.68
N ASP A 94 17.42 11.35 -2.50
CA ASP A 94 16.51 12.17 -3.30
C ASP A 94 16.85 12.07 -4.78
N GLY A 95 15.83 11.89 -5.63
CA GLY A 95 16.04 11.77 -7.07
C GLY A 95 16.55 10.41 -7.55
N ALA A 96 16.74 9.40 -6.68
CA ALA A 96 17.14 8.04 -7.08
C ALA A 96 16.29 7.41 -8.21
N PHE A 97 15.02 7.81 -8.33
CA PHE A 97 14.12 7.32 -9.37
C PHE A 97 13.82 8.35 -10.48
N LEU A 98 14.50 9.50 -10.48
CA LEU A 98 14.22 10.64 -11.38
C LEU A 98 14.25 10.24 -12.86
N HIS A 99 15.18 9.35 -13.22
CA HIS A 99 15.40 8.92 -14.60
C HIS A 99 14.46 7.80 -15.06
N LEU A 100 13.68 7.19 -14.16
CA LEU A 100 12.78 6.07 -14.44
C LEU A 100 11.44 6.55 -15.03
N VAL A 101 11.49 7.32 -16.11
CA VAL A 101 10.34 8.03 -16.70
C VAL A 101 9.27 7.11 -17.32
N ALA A 102 9.62 5.86 -17.63
CA ALA A 102 8.70 4.85 -18.13
C ALA A 102 8.10 3.96 -17.03
N LEU A 103 8.51 4.13 -15.77
CA LEU A 103 8.18 3.20 -14.70
C LEU A 103 6.68 3.18 -14.40
N GLN A 104 6.12 1.97 -14.36
CA GLN A 104 4.71 1.71 -14.12
C GLN A 104 4.50 1.04 -12.77
N ARG A 105 5.46 0.22 -12.34
CA ARG A 105 5.43 -0.48 -11.06
C ARG A 105 6.79 -0.43 -10.38
N LEU A 106 6.76 -0.01 -9.11
CA LEU A 106 7.91 0.04 -8.22
C LEU A 106 7.54 -0.72 -6.94
N ASP A 107 8.27 -1.79 -6.64
CA ASP A 107 8.07 -2.60 -5.44
C ASP A 107 9.19 -2.35 -4.43
N LEU A 108 8.82 -1.74 -3.30
CA LEU A 108 9.70 -1.45 -2.16
C LEU A 108 9.28 -2.26 -0.92
N GLY A 109 8.46 -3.29 -1.12
CA GLY A 109 7.96 -4.16 -0.04
C GLY A 109 9.07 -4.78 0.79
N TYR A 110 8.82 -4.98 2.09
CA TYR A 110 9.74 -5.70 2.98
C TYR A 110 11.18 -5.15 2.99
N ASN A 111 11.33 -3.86 3.28
CA ASN A 111 12.61 -3.19 3.48
C ASN A 111 12.70 -2.61 4.90
N GLU A 112 13.70 -1.77 5.15
CA GLU A 112 13.93 -1.08 6.43
C GLU A 112 13.68 0.43 6.34
N LEU A 113 12.85 0.88 5.38
CA LEU A 113 12.60 2.29 5.15
C LEU A 113 12.02 2.92 6.42
N THR A 114 12.66 3.99 6.88
CA THR A 114 12.19 4.77 8.03
C THR A 114 11.48 6.06 7.61
N ILE A 115 11.78 6.55 6.42
CA ILE A 115 11.29 7.81 5.87
C ILE A 115 10.96 7.60 4.40
N ILE A 116 9.90 8.25 3.93
CA ILE A 116 9.61 8.46 2.51
C ILE A 116 9.54 9.97 2.30
N SER A 117 10.46 10.52 1.51
CA SER A 117 10.51 11.95 1.20
C SER A 117 9.73 12.29 -0.07
N ASP A 118 9.21 13.51 -0.17
CA ASP A 118 8.47 14.00 -1.33
C ASP A 118 9.33 14.07 -2.62
N HIS A 119 10.66 14.12 -2.48
CA HIS A 119 11.61 14.09 -3.59
C HIS A 119 11.89 12.68 -4.14
N MET A 120 11.61 11.63 -3.34
CA MET A 120 11.84 10.24 -3.73
C MET A 120 11.05 9.85 -4.99
N PHE A 121 9.79 10.28 -5.08
CA PHE A 121 8.89 9.91 -6.18
C PHE A 121 8.74 10.98 -7.26
N ARG A 122 9.65 11.95 -7.29
CA ARG A 122 9.61 13.04 -8.25
C ARG A 122 9.68 12.50 -9.68
N CYS A 123 8.90 13.10 -10.59
CA CYS A 123 8.82 12.74 -12.00
C CYS A 123 8.28 11.34 -12.34
N LEU A 124 7.82 10.56 -11.35
CA LEU A 124 7.22 9.23 -11.55
C LEU A 124 5.74 9.29 -12.00
N ALA A 125 5.46 10.11 -13.02
CA ALA A 125 4.10 10.43 -13.45
C ALA A 125 3.34 9.24 -14.06
N LYS A 126 4.04 8.18 -14.49
CA LYS A 126 3.45 6.97 -15.11
C LYS A 126 3.23 5.82 -14.13
N ILE A 127 3.71 5.91 -12.89
CA ILE A 127 3.53 4.83 -11.92
C ILE A 127 2.03 4.62 -11.68
N SER A 128 1.60 3.37 -11.83
CA SER A 128 0.23 2.92 -11.61
C SER A 128 0.10 2.08 -10.33
N ILE A 129 1.16 1.38 -9.93
CA ILE A 129 1.14 0.48 -8.77
C ILE A 129 2.41 0.70 -7.94
N LEU A 130 2.24 1.09 -6.69
CA LEU A 130 3.33 1.33 -5.74
C LEU A 130 3.08 0.53 -4.45
N PRO A 131 3.45 -0.76 -4.44
CA PRO A 131 3.53 -1.55 -3.22
C PRO A 131 4.78 -1.17 -2.42
N ILE A 132 4.57 -0.67 -1.20
CA ILE A 132 5.58 -0.48 -0.16
C ILE A 132 5.45 -1.59 0.92
N LEU A 133 4.38 -2.37 0.85
CA LEU A 133 4.23 -3.68 1.48
C LEU A 133 3.34 -4.58 0.61
N LEU A 134 3.62 -5.89 0.58
CA LEU A 134 2.70 -6.91 0.08
C LEU A 134 2.77 -8.14 0.99
N ASP A 135 1.88 -8.20 1.98
CA ASP A 135 1.53 -9.36 2.84
C ASP A 135 2.00 -9.31 4.31
N SER A 136 1.05 -9.56 5.21
CA SER A 136 1.29 -9.64 6.66
C SER A 136 1.58 -11.07 7.15
N TYR A 137 1.62 -12.05 6.23
CA TYR A 137 1.61 -13.48 6.58
C TYR A 137 2.98 -14.06 6.93
N ASN A 138 4.07 -13.35 6.63
CA ASN A 138 5.39 -13.77 7.05
C ASN A 138 5.95 -12.80 8.10
N SER A 139 5.99 -13.23 9.36
CA SER A 139 6.64 -12.50 10.45
C SER A 139 8.17 -12.45 10.31
N SER A 140 8.74 -13.27 9.42
CA SER A 140 10.18 -13.38 9.18
C SER A 140 10.75 -12.24 8.32
N PHE A 141 9.93 -11.61 7.47
CA PHE A 141 10.43 -10.54 6.60
C PHE A 141 10.47 -9.20 7.35
N THR A 142 11.56 -8.47 7.15
CA THR A 142 11.68 -7.09 7.63
C THR A 142 10.58 -6.24 7.03
N LYS A 143 10.03 -5.32 7.82
CA LYS A 143 8.93 -4.43 7.41
C LYS A 143 9.40 -2.99 7.50
N ASN A 144 8.98 -2.17 6.55
CA ASN A 144 9.21 -0.74 6.58
C ASN A 144 8.67 -0.16 7.89
N LYS A 145 9.40 0.78 8.49
CA LYS A 145 9.08 1.41 9.77
C LYS A 145 8.93 2.90 9.55
N ILE A 146 7.85 3.30 8.88
CA ILE A 146 7.56 4.68 8.51
C ILE A 146 6.56 5.24 9.54
N PRO A 147 7.02 5.80 10.68
CA PRO A 147 6.11 6.26 11.73
C PRO A 147 5.23 7.43 11.27
N GLN A 148 5.69 8.22 10.30
CA GLN A 148 4.97 9.35 9.73
C GLN A 148 5.45 9.62 8.30
N PHE A 149 4.60 10.29 7.52
CA PHE A 149 4.95 10.80 6.20
C PHE A 149 5.42 12.25 6.26
N GLU A 150 6.26 12.63 5.30
CA GLU A 150 6.41 14.03 4.91
C GLU A 150 5.13 14.55 4.26
N SER A 151 4.88 15.85 4.39
CA SER A 151 3.68 16.46 3.81
C SER A 151 3.68 16.33 2.29
N CYS A 152 2.54 15.95 1.72
CA CYS A 152 2.36 15.86 0.26
C CYS A 152 3.34 14.90 -0.46
N VAL A 153 3.85 13.88 0.25
CA VAL A 153 4.85 12.92 -0.28
C VAL A 153 4.45 12.23 -1.60
N PHE A 154 3.16 12.13 -1.89
CA PHE A 154 2.65 11.47 -3.11
C PHE A 154 2.16 12.44 -4.20
N LYS A 155 2.48 13.74 -4.11
CA LYS A 155 1.92 14.79 -5.00
C LYS A 155 2.15 14.56 -6.50
N ASP A 156 3.29 13.96 -6.86
CA ASP A 156 3.70 13.74 -8.26
C ASP A 156 3.17 12.43 -8.87
N LEU A 157 2.61 11.54 -8.05
CA LEU A 157 2.09 10.22 -8.46
C LEU A 157 0.69 10.31 -9.10
N LYS A 158 0.57 11.12 -10.15
CA LYS A 158 -0.71 11.50 -10.78
C LYS A 158 -1.45 10.35 -11.48
N SER A 159 -0.75 9.26 -11.80
CA SER A 159 -1.33 8.08 -12.47
C SER A 159 -1.53 6.88 -11.54
N LEU A 160 -1.18 7.00 -10.26
CA LEU A 160 -1.22 5.89 -9.33
C LEU A 160 -2.66 5.42 -9.11
N LYS A 161 -2.88 4.11 -9.24
CA LYS A 161 -4.17 3.45 -9.03
C LYS A 161 -4.20 2.62 -7.75
N VAL A 162 -3.07 2.04 -7.38
CA VAL A 162 -2.95 1.17 -6.20
C VAL A 162 -1.75 1.62 -5.37
N LEU A 163 -2.02 1.99 -4.11
CA LEU A 163 -1.02 2.30 -3.11
C LEU A 163 -1.18 1.35 -1.93
N ASN A 164 -0.15 0.55 -1.65
CA ASN A 164 -0.11 -0.30 -0.48
C ASN A 164 1.01 0.12 0.47
N ILE A 165 0.62 0.62 1.64
CA ILE A 165 1.48 1.11 2.71
C ILE A 165 0.99 0.54 4.06
N GLY A 166 0.41 -0.66 4.02
CA GLY A 166 0.06 -1.42 5.20
C GLY A 166 1.28 -1.75 6.05
N THR A 167 1.05 -2.15 7.31
CA THR A 167 2.07 -2.63 8.27
C THR A 167 3.37 -1.82 8.33
N SER A 168 3.27 -0.50 8.18
CA SER A 168 4.42 0.42 8.17
C SER A 168 4.60 1.17 9.49
N GLN A 169 3.81 0.82 10.52
CA GLN A 169 3.76 1.46 11.84
C GLN A 169 3.38 2.95 11.81
N ILE A 170 2.63 3.36 10.79
CA ILE A 170 2.23 4.77 10.60
C ILE A 170 1.34 5.21 11.76
N LEU A 171 1.73 6.29 12.43
CA LEU A 171 1.01 6.90 13.56
C LEU A 171 0.04 7.98 13.11
N ALA A 172 0.38 8.73 12.05
CA ALA A 172 -0.41 9.82 11.50
C ALA A 172 -0.20 9.95 9.99
N LEU A 173 -1.22 10.47 9.30
CA LEU A 173 -1.18 10.67 7.84
C LEU A 173 -0.47 11.96 7.42
N SER A 174 -0.32 12.93 8.32
CA SER A 174 0.51 14.14 8.13
C SER A 174 0.34 14.84 6.77
N ASP A 175 -0.90 15.03 6.30
CA ASP A 175 -1.23 15.63 5.00
C ASP A 175 -0.68 14.86 3.76
N ALA A 176 -0.25 13.60 3.91
CA ALA A 176 0.32 12.79 2.83
C ALA A 176 -0.60 12.68 1.59
N PHE A 177 -1.92 12.61 1.80
CA PHE A 177 -2.93 12.51 0.73
C PHE A 177 -3.75 13.79 0.55
N LYS A 178 -3.30 14.91 1.10
CA LYS A 178 -3.96 16.21 0.89
C LYS A 178 -3.92 16.66 -0.57
N ASN A 179 -2.86 16.28 -1.28
CA ASN A 179 -2.60 16.60 -2.68
C ASN A 179 -2.17 15.35 -3.47
N GLY A 180 -2.40 15.36 -4.78
CA GLY A 180 -2.00 14.26 -5.68
C GLY A 180 -3.02 13.14 -5.80
N LEU A 181 -2.58 11.97 -6.26
CA LEU A 181 -3.33 10.69 -6.24
C LEU A 181 -4.77 10.72 -6.79
N GLN A 182 -5.07 11.62 -7.74
CA GLN A 182 -6.42 11.82 -8.27
C GLN A 182 -7.00 10.60 -9.00
N LYS A 183 -6.16 9.64 -9.40
CA LYS A 183 -6.56 8.38 -10.05
C LYS A 183 -6.49 7.16 -9.13
N LEU A 184 -6.20 7.37 -7.83
CA LEU A 184 -6.06 6.27 -6.88
C LEU A 184 -7.41 5.59 -6.70
N GLU A 185 -7.42 4.27 -6.87
CA GLU A 185 -8.61 3.44 -6.77
C GLU A 185 -8.59 2.58 -5.50
N ILE A 186 -7.41 2.12 -5.07
CA ILE A 186 -7.22 1.27 -3.90
C ILE A 186 -6.13 1.88 -3.02
N LEU A 187 -6.49 2.14 -1.76
CA LEU A 187 -5.56 2.56 -0.72
C LEU A 187 -5.59 1.55 0.42
N ASP A 188 -4.43 0.96 0.69
CA ASP A 188 -4.24 0.01 1.76
C ASP A 188 -3.35 0.58 2.87
N LEU A 189 -3.97 0.82 4.01
CA LEU A 189 -3.39 1.36 5.25
C LEU A 189 -3.58 0.38 6.43
N ARG A 190 -3.85 -0.90 6.15
CA ARG A 190 -4.06 -1.94 7.17
C ARG A 190 -2.88 -2.08 8.13
N ASP A 191 -3.13 -2.62 9.33
CA ASP A 191 -2.07 -3.05 10.25
C ASP A 191 -1.09 -1.91 10.65
N ASN A 192 -1.56 -0.66 10.68
CA ASN A 192 -0.79 0.50 11.11
C ASN A 192 -1.16 0.91 12.55
N LYS A 193 -0.74 2.10 12.98
CA LYS A 193 -0.96 2.61 14.34
C LYS A 193 -1.76 3.92 14.33
N LEU A 194 -2.57 4.15 13.29
CA LEU A 194 -3.39 5.36 13.15
C LEU A 194 -4.39 5.46 14.30
N SER A 195 -4.48 6.62 14.93
CA SER A 195 -5.40 6.90 16.06
C SER A 195 -6.60 7.75 15.68
N SER A 196 -6.51 8.52 14.60
CA SER A 196 -7.57 9.40 14.12
C SER A 196 -7.58 9.52 12.61
N VAL A 197 -8.73 9.91 12.05
CA VAL A 197 -8.88 10.34 10.65
C VAL A 197 -9.60 11.69 10.63
N ARG A 198 -8.94 12.68 10.02
CA ARG A 198 -9.44 14.05 9.88
C ARG A 198 -10.15 14.24 8.55
N LYS A 199 -10.97 15.29 8.46
CA LYS A 199 -11.69 15.68 7.25
C LYS A 199 -10.79 15.88 6.04
N GLU A 200 -9.60 16.43 6.27
CA GLU A 200 -8.69 16.82 5.19
C GLU A 200 -7.71 15.70 4.80
N ASP A 201 -7.61 14.61 5.58
CA ASP A 201 -6.61 13.54 5.39
C ASP A 201 -6.72 12.87 4.02
N PHE A 202 -7.93 12.76 3.46
CA PHE A 202 -8.21 12.08 2.18
C PHE A 202 -8.79 13.02 1.10
N LYS A 203 -8.64 14.33 1.25
CA LYS A 203 -9.31 15.35 0.41
C LYS A 203 -9.12 15.18 -1.09
N SER A 204 -7.98 14.66 -1.54
CA SER A 204 -7.66 14.49 -2.95
C SER A 204 -8.15 13.16 -3.56
N LEU A 205 -8.59 12.20 -2.74
CA LEU A 205 -8.83 10.80 -3.15
C LEU A 205 -10.24 10.55 -3.72
N GLN A 206 -10.71 11.40 -4.64
CA GLN A 206 -12.08 11.35 -5.16
C GLN A 206 -12.38 10.11 -6.03
N SER A 207 -11.34 9.50 -6.61
CA SER A 207 -11.45 8.29 -7.44
C SER A 207 -11.44 6.98 -6.63
N LEU A 208 -11.23 7.07 -5.31
CA LEU A 208 -11.03 5.90 -4.47
C LEU A 208 -12.27 5.01 -4.46
N LYS A 209 -12.07 3.71 -4.67
CA LYS A 209 -13.09 2.67 -4.69
C LYS A 209 -12.99 1.77 -3.46
N GLU A 210 -11.79 1.57 -2.94
CA GLU A 210 -11.53 0.70 -1.79
C GLU A 210 -10.52 1.34 -0.83
N LEU A 211 -10.90 1.40 0.45
CA LEU A 211 -10.07 1.90 1.54
C LEU A 211 -9.96 0.86 2.64
N LEU A 212 -8.73 0.41 2.90
CA LEU A 212 -8.43 -0.58 3.93
C LEU A 212 -7.75 0.08 5.13
N LEU A 213 -8.46 0.19 6.25
CA LEU A 213 -7.99 0.80 7.50
C LEU A 213 -8.10 -0.18 8.69
N PHE A 214 -8.30 -1.47 8.42
CA PHE A 214 -8.45 -2.46 9.48
C PHE A 214 -7.15 -2.69 10.27
N ASN A 215 -7.30 -3.15 11.51
CA ASN A 215 -6.19 -3.37 12.45
C ASN A 215 -5.33 -2.12 12.66
N ASN A 216 -5.98 -1.01 13.00
CA ASN A 216 -5.34 0.24 13.43
C ASN A 216 -5.77 0.54 14.89
N GLN A 217 -5.55 1.78 15.35
CA GLN A 217 -5.93 2.23 16.69
C GLN A 217 -6.96 3.37 16.64
N ILE A 218 -7.71 3.46 15.54
CA ILE A 218 -8.56 4.62 15.25
C ILE A 218 -9.69 4.68 16.27
N SER A 219 -9.74 5.77 17.03
CA SER A 219 -10.79 6.05 18.02
C SER A 219 -11.57 7.31 17.71
N SER A 220 -11.03 8.20 16.88
CA SER A 220 -11.64 9.49 16.53
C SER A 220 -11.74 9.63 15.01
N LEU A 221 -12.93 9.96 14.52
CA LEU A 221 -13.22 10.22 13.12
C LEU A 221 -13.91 11.58 13.01
N GLU A 222 -13.33 12.50 12.26
CA GLU A 222 -13.93 13.82 12.09
C GLU A 222 -15.21 13.76 11.24
N ASP A 223 -16.18 14.64 11.53
CA ASP A 223 -17.38 14.78 10.71
C ASP A 223 -17.00 15.09 9.25
N GLY A 224 -17.42 14.22 8.33
CA GLY A 224 -17.07 14.32 6.92
C GLY A 224 -15.66 13.84 6.55
N ALA A 225 -14.96 13.10 7.42
CA ALA A 225 -13.68 12.40 7.15
C ALA A 225 -13.64 11.69 5.79
N PHE A 226 -14.78 11.17 5.35
CA PHE A 226 -14.89 10.39 4.12
C PHE A 226 -15.76 11.06 3.04
N GLU A 227 -16.20 12.32 3.25
CA GLU A 227 -17.22 12.99 2.45
C GLU A 227 -16.82 13.16 0.98
N VAL A 228 -15.54 13.36 0.71
CA VAL A 228 -15.00 13.57 -0.66
C VAL A 228 -14.94 12.29 -1.49
N MET A 229 -14.97 11.10 -0.86
CA MET A 229 -14.78 9.82 -1.54
C MET A 229 -16.10 9.31 -2.13
N VAL A 230 -16.68 10.09 -3.04
CA VAL A 230 -17.99 9.84 -3.66
C VAL A 230 -18.06 8.54 -4.48
N ASN A 231 -16.91 7.97 -4.85
CA ASN A 231 -16.78 6.72 -5.61
C ASN A 231 -16.51 5.49 -4.75
N LEU A 232 -16.37 5.65 -3.42
CA LEU A 232 -16.00 4.57 -2.52
C LEU A 232 -17.07 3.48 -2.49
N ARG A 233 -16.65 2.23 -2.65
CA ARG A 233 -17.52 1.03 -2.68
C ARG A 233 -17.29 0.12 -1.49
N SER A 234 -16.06 0.06 -0.99
CA SER A 234 -15.65 -0.79 0.12
C SER A 234 -14.83 0.03 1.13
N LEU A 235 -15.23 -0.02 2.40
CA LEU A 235 -14.52 0.60 3.52
C LEU A 235 -14.37 -0.42 4.64
N THR A 236 -13.14 -0.67 5.07
CA THR A 236 -12.86 -1.54 6.21
C THR A 236 -12.20 -0.76 7.34
N LEU A 237 -12.86 -0.74 8.49
CA LEU A 237 -12.46 -0.07 9.73
C LEU A 237 -12.42 -1.08 10.89
N SER A 238 -12.40 -2.37 10.58
CA SER A 238 -12.47 -3.43 11.58
C SER A 238 -11.22 -3.53 12.44
N ALA A 239 -11.32 -4.05 13.65
CA ALA A 239 -10.20 -4.10 14.59
C ALA A 239 -9.60 -2.70 14.82
N ASN A 240 -10.45 -1.75 15.20
CA ASN A 240 -10.07 -0.40 15.64
C ASN A 240 -10.68 -0.12 17.03
N ARG A 241 -10.68 1.13 17.46
CA ARG A 241 -11.20 1.58 18.77
C ARG A 241 -12.41 2.53 18.61
N ILE A 242 -13.15 2.40 17.50
CA ILE A 242 -14.28 3.28 17.17
C ILE A 242 -15.43 3.00 18.14
N SER A 243 -15.96 4.04 18.76
CA SER A 243 -17.09 3.96 19.69
C SER A 243 -18.43 4.19 18.98
N GLN A 244 -19.55 3.99 19.68
CA GLN A 244 -20.86 4.29 19.09
C GLN A 244 -21.05 5.78 18.74
N THR A 245 -20.36 6.70 19.41
CA THR A 245 -20.54 8.16 19.18
C THR A 245 -20.10 8.53 17.76
N GLU A 246 -18.96 8.00 17.32
CA GLU A 246 -18.43 8.19 15.97
C GLU A 246 -19.40 7.67 14.89
N THR A 247 -20.08 6.55 15.17
CA THR A 247 -21.03 5.94 14.21
C THR A 247 -22.35 6.70 14.07
N ARG A 248 -22.69 7.56 15.04
CA ARG A 248 -23.88 8.43 14.99
C ARG A 248 -23.58 9.82 14.43
N GLY A 249 -22.31 10.20 14.31
CA GLY A 249 -21.87 11.44 13.71
C GLY A 249 -22.09 11.48 12.19
N ARG A 250 -21.53 12.50 11.55
CA ARG A 250 -21.60 12.70 10.09
C ARG A 250 -20.34 12.18 9.38
N VAL A 251 -19.56 11.34 10.05
CA VAL A 251 -18.33 10.73 9.54
C VAL A 251 -18.52 10.04 8.19
N PHE A 252 -19.61 9.28 8.04
CA PHE A 252 -19.92 8.50 6.83
C PHE A 252 -20.79 9.26 5.82
N ARG A 253 -21.04 10.56 6.05
CA ARG A 253 -21.77 11.41 5.11
C ARG A 253 -21.03 11.43 3.77
N GLY A 254 -21.78 11.49 2.67
CA GLY A 254 -21.22 11.58 1.32
C GLY A 254 -20.91 10.23 0.65
N LEU A 255 -20.85 9.14 1.42
CA LEU A 255 -20.58 7.77 0.95
C LEU A 255 -21.78 7.12 0.23
N LYS A 256 -22.34 7.81 -0.76
CA LYS A 256 -23.57 7.43 -1.49
C LYS A 256 -23.43 6.13 -2.29
N ARG A 257 -22.20 5.73 -2.66
CA ARG A 257 -21.91 4.52 -3.46
C ARG A 257 -21.35 3.37 -2.63
N LEU A 258 -21.25 3.52 -1.31
CA LEU A 258 -20.68 2.50 -0.44
C LEU A 258 -21.59 1.28 -0.41
N THR A 259 -21.03 0.14 -0.80
CA THR A 259 -21.75 -1.15 -0.87
C THR A 259 -21.34 -2.12 0.24
N SER A 260 -20.12 -1.97 0.76
CA SER A 260 -19.56 -2.81 1.80
C SER A 260 -18.91 -1.95 2.89
N LEU A 261 -19.35 -2.13 4.13
CA LEU A 261 -18.77 -1.50 5.31
C LEU A 261 -18.44 -2.58 6.33
N SER A 262 -17.18 -2.63 6.75
CA SER A 262 -16.71 -3.51 7.82
C SER A 262 -16.25 -2.68 9.00
N ILE A 263 -16.90 -2.83 10.15
CA ILE A 263 -16.63 -2.12 11.41
C ILE A 263 -16.59 -3.11 12.59
N PHE A 264 -16.46 -4.41 12.34
CA PHE A 264 -16.40 -5.41 13.39
C PHE A 264 -15.14 -5.27 14.26
N SER A 265 -15.17 -5.83 15.47
CA SER A 265 -14.09 -5.67 16.46
C SER A 265 -13.74 -4.21 16.74
N ASN A 266 -14.76 -3.39 17.01
CA ASN A 266 -14.62 -2.02 17.51
C ASN A 266 -15.25 -1.91 18.91
N HIS A 267 -15.22 -0.71 19.50
CA HIS A 267 -15.80 -0.41 20.81
C HIS A 267 -17.26 0.07 20.70
N ILE A 268 -18.00 -0.47 19.74
CA ILE A 268 -19.41 -0.13 19.52
C ILE A 268 -20.26 -1.00 20.44
N LYS A 269 -20.98 -0.37 21.38
CA LYS A 269 -21.96 -1.02 22.24
C LYS A 269 -23.24 -0.19 22.24
N TYR A 270 -24.38 -0.84 22.13
CA TYR A 270 -25.68 -0.20 22.38
C TYR A 270 -26.25 -0.89 23.60
N GLU A 271 -26.42 -0.15 24.69
CA GLU A 271 -26.78 -0.70 26.02
C GLU A 271 -28.28 -0.86 26.21
N THR A 272 -29.09 -0.30 25.31
CA THR A 272 -30.55 -0.31 25.40
C THR A 272 -31.17 -1.00 24.20
N ASP A 273 -32.24 -1.76 24.44
CA ASP A 273 -33.11 -2.33 23.40
C ASP A 273 -33.99 -1.27 22.72
N ASP A 274 -33.92 -0.03 23.18
CA ASP A 274 -34.64 1.08 22.60
C ASP A 274 -34.29 1.24 21.13
N LYS A 275 -35.33 1.48 20.32
CA LYS A 275 -35.16 1.78 18.90
C LYS A 275 -34.23 2.97 18.75
N LEU A 276 -33.08 2.74 18.13
CA LEU A 276 -32.14 3.81 17.82
C LEU A 276 -32.78 4.78 16.82
N ASN A 277 -33.01 6.02 17.24
CA ASN A 277 -33.58 7.07 16.39
C ASN A 277 -32.63 8.29 16.30
N PRO A 278 -32.08 8.62 15.11
CA PRO A 278 -32.09 7.81 13.90
C PRO A 278 -31.18 6.57 14.04
N PRO A 279 -31.42 5.51 13.26
CA PRO A 279 -30.55 4.36 13.21
C PRO A 279 -29.18 4.70 12.60
N PRO A 280 -28.06 4.17 13.14
CA PRO A 280 -26.74 4.38 12.55
C PRO A 280 -26.70 3.83 11.12
N PHE A 281 -25.89 4.43 10.26
CA PHE A 281 -25.71 4.05 8.85
C PHE A 281 -26.94 4.14 7.94
N SER A 282 -28.09 4.59 8.44
CA SER A 282 -29.33 4.72 7.65
C SER A 282 -29.22 5.63 6.43
N HIS A 283 -28.26 6.56 6.42
CA HIS A 283 -27.96 7.43 5.29
C HIS A 283 -27.15 6.73 4.17
N LEU A 284 -26.60 5.54 4.41
CA LEU A 284 -25.83 4.76 3.44
C LEU A 284 -26.77 3.92 2.56
N THR A 285 -27.50 4.59 1.66
CA THR A 285 -28.59 4.01 0.87
C THR A 285 -28.17 2.89 -0.08
N SER A 286 -26.89 2.82 -0.47
CA SER A 286 -26.34 1.78 -1.35
C SER A 286 -25.73 0.58 -0.61
N LEU A 287 -25.75 0.57 0.72
CA LEU A 287 -25.08 -0.44 1.52
C LEU A 287 -25.74 -1.80 1.35
N LYS A 288 -24.94 -2.81 0.98
CA LYS A 288 -25.38 -4.20 0.75
C LYS A 288 -24.80 -5.17 1.77
N ILE A 289 -23.64 -4.84 2.32
CA ILE A 289 -22.90 -5.67 3.28
C ILE A 289 -22.47 -4.78 4.43
N LEU A 290 -22.92 -5.12 5.63
CA LEU A 290 -22.47 -4.51 6.88
C LEU A 290 -21.91 -5.61 7.79
N GLN A 291 -20.63 -5.53 8.13
CA GLN A 291 -20.02 -6.42 9.12
C GLN A 291 -19.76 -5.64 10.41
N TRP A 292 -20.37 -6.07 11.51
CA TRP A 292 -20.32 -5.40 12.81
C TRP A 292 -20.29 -6.42 13.96
N GLY A 293 -20.12 -5.96 15.21
CA GLY A 293 -20.02 -6.83 16.39
C GLY A 293 -18.58 -7.15 16.79
N LYS A 294 -18.35 -8.21 17.59
CA LYS A 294 -17.02 -8.66 18.03
C LYS A 294 -16.60 -9.96 17.32
N LYS A 295 -15.30 -10.19 17.18
CA LYS A 295 -14.74 -11.49 16.78
C LYS A 295 -14.85 -12.47 17.95
N ILE A 296 -15.57 -13.58 17.76
CA ILE A 296 -15.61 -14.69 18.73
C ILE A 296 -14.28 -15.45 18.62
N SER A 297 -13.54 -15.56 19.73
CA SER A 297 -12.32 -16.37 19.82
C SER A 297 -12.61 -17.82 19.42
N GLY A 298 -11.88 -18.34 18.42
CA GLY A 298 -12.01 -19.72 17.94
C GLY A 298 -12.73 -19.90 16.59
N SER A 299 -13.31 -18.85 16.01
CA SER A 299 -13.92 -18.90 14.67
C SER A 299 -13.06 -18.20 13.61
N HIS A 300 -12.75 -18.89 12.51
CA HIS A 300 -12.09 -18.29 11.33
C HIS A 300 -13.01 -17.37 10.53
N ARG A 301 -14.28 -17.20 10.95
CA ARG A 301 -15.26 -16.34 10.29
C ARG A 301 -15.84 -15.37 11.32
N PRO A 302 -15.85 -14.05 11.06
CA PRO A 302 -16.61 -13.12 11.88
C PRO A 302 -18.08 -13.56 11.89
N VAL A 303 -18.84 -13.18 12.93
CA VAL A 303 -20.30 -13.26 12.91
C VAL A 303 -20.77 -12.34 11.79
N THR A 304 -20.85 -12.88 10.57
CA THR A 304 -21.40 -12.19 9.43
C THR A 304 -22.91 -12.22 9.60
N SER A 305 -23.47 -11.15 10.15
CA SER A 305 -24.80 -10.76 9.72
C SER A 305 -24.66 -10.25 8.29
N SER A 306 -24.53 -11.18 7.32
CA SER A 306 -24.65 -10.86 5.90
C SER A 306 -26.12 -10.55 5.66
N LEU A 307 -26.53 -9.33 6.00
CA LEU A 307 -27.87 -8.83 5.72
C LEU A 307 -27.93 -8.52 4.23
N ARG A 308 -28.07 -9.57 3.41
CA ARG A 308 -28.37 -9.44 1.98
C ARG A 308 -29.84 -9.05 1.86
N GLY A 309 -30.10 -7.81 1.49
CA GLY A 309 -31.43 -7.39 1.08
C GLY A 309 -31.57 -5.90 1.16
N SER A 310 -31.75 -5.27 0.00
CA SER A 310 -32.12 -3.87 -0.12
C SER A 310 -33.33 -3.59 0.77
N SER A 311 -33.10 -2.70 1.72
CA SER A 311 -33.99 -1.65 2.19
C SER A 311 -33.10 -0.97 3.27
N VAL A 312 -32.93 0.36 3.34
CA VAL A 312 -32.42 1.06 4.55
C VAL A 312 -33.15 0.63 5.88
N LEU A 313 -34.10 -0.30 5.85
CA LEU A 313 -35.52 0.07 5.84
C LEU A 313 -36.48 -0.96 6.42
N HIS A 314 -36.06 -1.99 7.15
CA HIS A 314 -37.02 -2.64 8.02
C HIS A 314 -36.39 -2.88 9.39
N SER A 315 -36.63 -1.92 10.28
CA SER A 315 -36.59 -2.11 11.74
C SER A 315 -35.23 -2.54 12.30
N LEU A 316 -34.40 -1.58 12.72
CA LEU A 316 -33.53 -1.78 13.89
C LEU A 316 -34.48 -1.89 15.11
N PRO A 317 -34.99 -3.10 15.38
CA PRO A 317 -34.56 -3.81 16.56
C PRO A 317 -34.39 -5.31 16.27
N VAL A 318 -33.14 -5.75 16.18
CA VAL A 318 -32.66 -6.86 17.01
C VAL A 318 -31.28 -6.42 17.49
N LEU A 319 -31.31 -5.50 18.47
CA LEU A 319 -30.44 -5.70 19.62
C LEU A 319 -30.75 -7.08 20.20
N MET A 320 -29.74 -7.63 20.87
CA MET A 320 -29.69 -8.95 21.49
C MET A 320 -29.14 -10.05 20.57
N ALA A 321 -28.21 -10.89 21.04
CA ALA A 321 -28.06 -11.26 22.44
C ALA A 321 -26.59 -11.53 22.83
N PRO A 322 -26.29 -11.45 24.14
CA PRO A 322 -24.96 -11.64 24.71
C PRO A 322 -24.56 -13.12 24.69
N VAL A 323 -23.26 -13.39 24.56
CA VAL A 323 -22.33 -14.01 25.53
C VAL A 323 -20.92 -13.83 24.97
#